data_AF-A0A8X6IWL6-F1
#
_entry.id   AF-A0A8X6IWL6-F1
#
_cell.length_a   1.000
_cell.length_b   1.000
_cell.length_c   1.000
_cell.angle_alpha   90.00
_cell.angle_beta   90.00
_cell.angle_gamma   90.00
#
_symmetry.space_group_name_H-M   'P 1'
#
loop_
_entity.id
_entity.type
_entity.pdbx_description
1 polymer ?
#
loop_
_entity_poly.entity_id
_entity_poly.type
_entity_poly.pdbx_seq_one_letter_code
_entity_poly.pdbx_strand_id
1 'polypeptide(L)'
;MVSIDDDNINFNTLLNDLEESIEADRIYKLRNAAKIRAVNQPRTTYEDFESIVKGATLKPLSKKDQLNCNPRQTWNPVAKKLEEDSIDEVFLKRFLKK
;
A
#
# COMPACT_ATOMS: atom_id res chain seq x y z
N MET A 1 -18.23 33.86 -19.07
CA MET A 1 -16.90 34.48 -19.26
C MET A 1 -16.34 34.60 -17.85
N VAL A 2 -15.37 33.77 -17.48
CA VAL A 2 -14.81 33.80 -16.12
C VAL A 2 -13.92 35.03 -16.05
N SER A 3 -14.32 36.01 -15.24
CA SER A 3 -13.50 37.17 -14.92
C SER A 3 -12.23 36.66 -14.23
N ILE A 4 -11.10 36.85 -14.87
CA ILE A 4 -9.79 36.73 -14.23
C ILE A 4 -9.54 38.10 -13.62
N ASP A 5 -9.96 38.23 -12.36
CA ASP A 5 -9.48 39.30 -11.50
C ASP A 5 -7.99 39.02 -11.24
N ASP A 6 -7.16 40.05 -11.39
CA ASP A 6 -5.69 40.01 -11.35
C ASP A 6 -5.17 39.86 -9.91
N ASP A 7 -5.70 38.86 -9.20
CA ASP A 7 -5.39 38.54 -7.81
C ASP A 7 -4.31 37.45 -7.77
N ASN A 8 -3.07 37.89 -7.52
CA ASN A 8 -1.90 37.12 -7.10
C ASN A 8 -2.07 35.58 -7.10
N ILE A 9 -1.78 34.96 -8.25
CA ILE A 9 -1.89 33.51 -8.47
C ILE A 9 -1.11 32.76 -7.38
N ASN A 10 -1.84 31.96 -6.57
CA ASN A 10 -1.22 31.20 -5.50
C ASN A 10 -0.67 29.87 -6.04
N PHE A 11 0.63 29.86 -6.39
CA PHE A 11 1.30 28.68 -6.96
C PHE A 11 1.18 27.42 -6.12
N ASN A 12 1.06 27.52 -4.79
CA ASN A 12 0.92 26.35 -3.92
C ASN A 12 -0.41 25.63 -4.18
N THR A 13 -1.49 26.37 -4.44
CA THR A 13 -2.80 25.79 -4.75
C THR A 13 -2.75 25.06 -6.10
N LEU A 14 -2.17 25.69 -7.12
CA LEU A 14 -2.00 25.09 -8.44
C LEU A 14 -1.14 23.83 -8.41
N LEU A 15 -0.08 23.81 -7.59
CA LEU A 15 0.77 22.64 -7.42
C LEU A 15 0.00 21.48 -6.79
N ASN A 16 -0.77 21.75 -5.73
CA ASN A 16 -1.60 20.72 -5.10
C ASN A 16 -2.66 20.16 -6.08
N ASP A 17 -3.35 21.03 -6.81
CA ASP A 17 -4.35 20.63 -7.81
C ASP A 17 -3.71 19.78 -8.92
N LEU A 18 -2.50 20.15 -9.35
CA LEU A 18 -1.74 19.39 -10.33
C LEU A 18 -1.33 18.01 -9.80
N GLU A 19 -0.81 17.94 -8.58
CA GLU A 19 -0.43 16.68 -7.94
C GLU A 19 -1.64 15.74 -7.77
N GLU A 20 -2.79 16.27 -7.36
CA GLU A 20 -4.04 15.51 -7.25
C GLU A 20 -4.50 14.98 -8.61
N SER A 21 -4.45 15.82 -9.65
CA SER A 21 -4.80 15.42 -11.01
C SER A 21 -3.90 14.29 -11.54
N ILE A 22 -2.58 14.37 -11.29
CA ILE A 22 -1.62 13.34 -11.69
C ILE A 22 -1.90 12.02 -10.96
N GLU A 23 -2.15 12.05 -9.65
CA GLU A 23 -2.43 10.84 -8.87
C GLU A 23 -3.77 10.23 -9.28
N ALA A 24 -4.80 11.04 -9.55
CA ALA A 24 -6.09 10.57 -10.05
C ALA A 24 -5.94 9.83 -11.39
N ASP A 25 -5.16 10.39 -12.32
CA ASP A 25 -4.85 9.75 -13.60
C ASP A 25 -4.09 8.43 -13.45
N ARG A 26 -3.12 8.40 -12.53
CA ARG A 26 -2.36 7.19 -12.20
C ARG A 26 -3.30 6.10 -11.68
N ILE A 27 -4.16 6.43 -10.73
CA ILE A 27 -5.14 5.51 -10.15
C ILE A 27 -6.13 5.01 -11.22
N TYR A 28 -6.60 5.91 -12.09
CA TYR A 28 -7.52 5.58 -13.18
C TYR A 28 -6.92 4.53 -14.13
N LYS A 29 -5.69 4.76 -14.60
CA LYS A 29 -4.97 3.82 -15.49
C LYS A 29 -4.81 2.46 -14.84
N LEU A 30 -4.44 2.42 -13.56
CA LEU A 30 -4.23 1.20 -12.82
C LEU A 30 -5.53 0.41 -12.62
N ARG A 31 -6.63 1.09 -12.24
CA ARG A 31 -7.96 0.48 -12.13
C ARG A 31 -8.44 -0.09 -13.46
N ASN A 32 -8.28 0.65 -14.55
CA ASN A 32 -8.69 0.17 -15.87
C ASN A 32 -7.88 -1.05 -16.32
N ALA A 33 -6.58 -1.06 -16.09
CA ALA A 33 -5.75 -2.24 -16.34
C ALA A 33 -6.23 -3.44 -15.50
N ALA A 34 -6.59 -3.24 -14.22
CA ALA A 34 -7.14 -4.28 -13.37
C ALA A 34 -8.50 -4.78 -13.85
N LYS A 35 -9.41 -3.88 -14.28
CA LYS A 35 -10.71 -4.24 -14.85
C LYS A 35 -10.55 -5.13 -16.08
N ILE A 36 -9.67 -4.76 -17.00
CA ILE A 36 -9.40 -5.55 -18.22
C ILE A 36 -8.84 -6.93 -17.84
N ARG A 37 -7.90 -6.99 -16.90
CA ARG A 37 -7.35 -8.27 -16.41
C ARG A 37 -8.43 -9.15 -15.78
N ALA A 38 -9.27 -8.58 -14.92
CA ALA A 38 -10.31 -9.32 -14.22
C ALA A 38 -11.38 -9.87 -15.17
N VAL A 39 -11.77 -9.11 -16.19
CA VAL A 39 -12.72 -9.56 -17.22
C VAL A 39 -12.15 -10.68 -18.08
N ASN A 40 -10.85 -10.63 -18.39
CA ASN A 40 -10.19 -11.65 -19.20
C ASN A 40 -9.89 -12.95 -18.43
N GLN A 41 -10.10 -12.98 -17.11
CA GLN A 41 -9.97 -14.20 -16.32
C GLN A 41 -11.19 -15.11 -16.51
N PRO A 42 -11.01 -16.40 -16.83
CA PRO A 42 -12.11 -17.32 -17.00
C PRO A 42 -12.75 -17.66 -15.63
N ARG A 43 -14.09 -17.70 -15.59
CA ARG A 43 -14.90 -18.10 -14.41
C ARG A 43 -14.81 -17.16 -13.19
N THR A 44 -14.57 -15.87 -13.40
CA THR A 44 -14.54 -14.87 -12.32
C THR A 44 -15.96 -14.45 -11.91
N THR A 45 -16.27 -14.52 -10.61
CA THR A 45 -17.53 -13.98 -10.05
C THR A 45 -17.43 -12.46 -9.96
N TYR A 46 -18.55 -11.74 -9.86
CA TYR A 46 -18.52 -10.29 -9.66
C TYR A 46 -17.73 -9.88 -8.41
N GLU A 47 -17.85 -10.65 -7.31
CA GLU A 47 -17.07 -10.41 -6.09
C GLU A 47 -15.55 -10.53 -6.33
N ASP A 48 -15.14 -11.53 -7.11
CA ASP A 48 -13.74 -11.71 -7.50
C ASP A 48 -13.26 -10.52 -8.34
N PHE A 49 -14.06 -10.07 -9.31
CA PHE A 49 -13.78 -8.87 -10.11
C PHE A 49 -13.60 -7.63 -9.23
N GLU A 50 -14.52 -7.40 -8.30
CA GLU A 50 -14.47 -6.25 -7.40
C GLU A 50 -13.22 -6.29 -6.51
N SER A 51 -12.87 -7.47 -5.99
CA SER A 51 -11.70 -7.67 -5.16
C SER A 51 -10.39 -7.36 -5.91
N ILE A 52 -10.27 -7.79 -7.16
CA ILE A 52 -9.10 -7.54 -8.02
C ILE A 52 -8.96 -6.04 -8.29
N VAL A 53 -10.05 -5.37 -8.65
CA VAL A 53 -10.03 -3.93 -8.98
C VAL A 53 -9.71 -3.08 -7.76
N LYS A 54 -10.29 -3.39 -6.59
CA LYS A 54 -9.99 -2.69 -5.34
C LYS A 54 -8.55 -2.93 -4.88
N GLY A 55 -8.11 -4.19 -4.91
CA GLY A 55 -6.78 -4.61 -4.48
C GLY A 55 -5.65 -3.98 -5.28
N ALA A 56 -5.86 -3.75 -6.58
CA ALA A 56 -4.84 -3.17 -7.46
C ALA A 56 -4.39 -1.77 -7.01
N THR A 57 -5.29 -0.98 -6.40
CA THR A 57 -4.99 0.40 -5.96
C THR A 57 -4.35 0.52 -4.58
N LEU A 58 -4.11 -0.60 -3.89
CA LEU A 58 -3.50 -0.58 -2.57
C LEU A 58 -2.02 -0.16 -2.64
N LYS A 59 -1.63 0.76 -1.76
CA LYS A 59 -0.23 1.16 -1.61
C LYS A 59 0.49 0.12 -0.73
N PRO A 60 1.75 -0.21 -1.03
CA PRO A 60 2.54 -1.08 -0.16
C PRO A 60 2.69 -0.43 1.22
N LEU A 61 2.62 -1.25 2.27
CA LEU A 61 2.83 -0.80 3.65
C LEU A 61 4.25 -0.24 3.81
N SER A 62 4.35 0.99 4.30
CA SER A 62 5.60 1.61 4.68
C SER A 62 6.07 1.09 6.05
N LYS A 63 7.38 1.11 6.31
CA LYS A 63 7.93 0.79 7.65
C LYS A 63 7.42 1.72 8.76
N LYS A 64 6.95 2.91 8.37
CA LYS A 64 6.34 3.90 9.28
C LYS A 64 4.85 3.64 9.50
N ASP A 65 4.22 2.82 8.67
CA ASP A 65 2.83 2.44 8.85
C ASP A 65 2.79 1.40 9.96
N GLN A 66 2.56 1.89 11.19
CA GLN A 66 2.42 1.03 12.35
C GLN A 66 1.12 0.24 12.18
N LEU A 67 1.25 -1.02 11.79
CA LEU A 67 0.18 -1.98 12.02
C LEU A 67 0.10 -2.13 13.55
N ASN A 68 -1.05 -1.82 14.14
CA ASN A 68 -1.37 -2.12 15.55
C ASN A 68 -1.47 -3.65 15.79
N CYS A 69 -0.64 -4.44 15.13
CA CYS A 69 -0.52 -5.87 15.29
C CYS A 69 0.74 -6.20 16.06
N ASN A 70 0.66 -7.19 16.94
CA ASN A 70 1.83 -7.68 17.67
C ASN A 70 2.80 -8.33 16.65
N PRO A 71 4.00 -7.77 16.39
CA PRO A 71 4.93 -8.33 15.41
C PRO A 71 5.47 -9.71 15.81
N ARG A 72 5.17 -10.16 17.05
CA ARG A 72 5.59 -11.45 17.61
C ARG A 72 4.46 -12.49 17.62
N GLN A 73 3.37 -12.27 16.88
CA GLN A 73 2.32 -13.26 16.73
C GLN A 73 2.83 -14.42 15.86
N THR A 74 3.03 -15.59 16.48
CA THR A 74 3.37 -16.79 15.75
C THR A 74 2.19 -17.19 14.86
N TRP A 75 2.42 -17.26 13.55
CA TRP A 75 1.41 -17.72 12.59
C TRP A 75 1.01 -19.18 12.82
N ASN A 76 1.90 -19.95 13.47
CA ASN A 76 1.65 -21.35 13.82
C ASN A 76 1.11 -21.46 15.26
N PRO A 77 -0.12 -21.97 15.47
CA PRO A 77 -0.71 -22.14 16.80
C PRO A 77 0.02 -23.19 17.66
N VAL A 78 0.80 -24.09 17.05
CA VAL A 78 1.59 -25.13 17.74
C VAL A 78 2.98 -24.62 18.13
N ALA A 79 3.43 -23.50 17.55
CA ALA A 79 4.74 -22.93 17.87
C ALA A 79 4.70 -22.21 19.22
N LYS A 80 5.50 -22.68 20.17
CA LYS A 80 5.70 -21.99 21.46
C LYS A 80 6.44 -20.68 21.22
N LYS A 81 5.95 -19.59 21.82
CA LYS A 81 6.68 -18.32 21.88
C LYS A 81 7.96 -18.56 22.68
N LEU A 82 9.12 -18.50 22.03
CA LEU A 82 10.39 -18.53 22.74
C LEU A 82 10.48 -17.27 23.61
N GLU A 83 10.87 -17.43 24.87
CA GLU A 83 11.10 -16.29 25.75
C GLU A 83 12.20 -15.39 25.17
N GLU A 84 12.03 -14.09 25.42
CA GLU A 84 12.70 -13.02 24.70
C GLU A 84 14.18 -12.91 25.06
N ASP A 85 15.03 -13.64 24.34
CA ASP A 85 16.42 -13.23 24.20
C ASP A 85 16.48 -12.06 23.21
N SER A 86 17.21 -10.99 23.57
CA SER A 86 17.48 -9.86 22.68
C SER A 86 17.95 -10.37 21.32
N ILE A 87 17.34 -9.87 20.23
CA ILE A 87 17.62 -10.28 18.84
C ILE A 87 19.13 -10.22 18.56
N ASP A 88 19.83 -9.27 19.17
CA ASP A 88 21.27 -9.10 19.06
C ASP A 88 22.01 -10.32 19.60
N GLU A 89 21.62 -10.88 20.74
CA GLU A 89 22.28 -12.07 21.30
C GLU A 89 22.05 -13.33 20.45
N VAL A 90 20.85 -13.51 19.90
CA VAL A 90 20.53 -14.69 19.09
C VAL A 90 21.29 -14.65 17.75
N PHE A 91 21.35 -13.48 17.11
CA PHE A 91 22.16 -13.29 15.89
C PHE A 91 23.66 -13.47 16.17
N LEU A 92 24.18 -12.88 17.25
CA LEU A 92 25.60 -13.00 17.62
C LEU A 92 25.96 -14.46 17.98
N LYS A 93 25.12 -15.18 18.76
CA LYS A 93 25.35 -16.60 19.10
C LYS A 93 25.32 -17.52 17.87
N ARG A 94 24.49 -17.21 16.87
CA ARG A 94 24.30 -18.02 15.66
C ARG A 94 25.39 -17.80 14.62
N PHE A 95 25.89 -16.57 14.48
CA PHE A 95 26.80 -16.18 13.39
C PHE A 95 28.25 -15.89 13.83
N LEU A 96 28.54 -15.70 15.13
CA LEU A 96 29.90 -15.43 15.64
C LEU A 96 30.50 -16.55 16.50
N LYS A 97 29.92 -17.76 16.52
CA LYS A 97 30.61 -18.92 17.11
C LYS A 97 31.74 -19.40 16.18
N LYS A 98 32.96 -18.95 16.46
CA LYS A 98 34.17 -19.78 16.24
C LYS A 98 34.32 -20.77 17.37
#